data_AF-A0A1F5EB31-F1
#
_entry.id   AF-A0A1F5EB31-F1
#
_cell.length_a   1.000
_cell.length_b   1.000
_cell.length_c   1.000
_cell.angle_alpha   90.00
_cell.angle_beta   90.00
_cell.angle_gamma   90.00
#
_symmetry.space_group_name_H-M   'P 1'
#
loop_
_entity.id
_entity.type
_entity.pdbx_description
1 polymer ?
#
loop_
_entity_poly.entity_id
_entity_poly.type
_entity_poly.pdbx_seq_one_letter_code
_entity_poly.pdbx_strand_id
1 'polypeptide(L)'
;MPISKSAKKALRSAEAKAAQNRTRRYLIKAATKNVTPDTLPKAVSLIDKAVKWGIFHKNKAARLKSALSKKITAKAGVTKIGTAKAATSAKSSAAKAVKKTSVKKATVKKVVAKKPSATAKAVKKTTKK
;
A
#
# COMPACT_ATOMS: atom_id res chain seq x y z
N MET A 1 17.75 -19.14 -32.69
CA MET A 1 17.16 -19.90 -31.57
C MET A 1 15.65 -19.72 -31.55
N PRO A 2 14.87 -20.79 -31.36
CA PRO A 2 13.41 -20.69 -31.26
C PRO A 2 12.96 -19.94 -30.00
N ILE A 3 11.87 -19.17 -30.10
CA ILE A 3 11.27 -18.47 -28.96
C ILE A 3 10.74 -19.50 -27.95
N SER A 4 11.21 -19.42 -26.70
CA SER A 4 10.82 -20.33 -25.64
C SER A 4 9.33 -20.24 -25.29
N LYS A 5 8.76 -21.35 -24.78
CA LYS A 5 7.35 -21.40 -24.35
C LYS A 5 7.06 -20.39 -23.23
N SER A 6 8.03 -20.15 -22.35
CA SER A 6 7.93 -19.16 -21.26
C SER A 6 7.85 -17.73 -21.78
N ALA A 7 8.64 -17.38 -22.80
CA ALA A 7 8.61 -16.06 -23.42
C ALA A 7 7.24 -15.76 -24.06
N LYS A 8 6.68 -16.73 -24.80
CA LYS A 8 5.32 -16.59 -25.39
C LYS A 8 4.23 -16.42 -24.32
N LYS A 9 4.36 -17.10 -23.16
CA LYS A 9 3.43 -16.95 -22.03
C LYS A 9 3.56 -15.59 -21.35
N ALA A 10 4.80 -15.12 -21.17
CA ALA A 10 5.08 -13.81 -20.59
C ALA A 10 4.45 -12.70 -21.43
N LEU A 11 4.61 -12.75 -22.76
CA LEU A 11 4.02 -11.80 -23.71
C LEU A 11 2.50 -11.70 -23.56
N ARG A 12 1.78 -12.83 -23.63
CA ARG A 12 0.31 -12.86 -23.45
C ARG A 12 -0.13 -12.25 -22.12
N SER A 13 0.59 -12.59 -21.04
CA SER A 13 0.26 -12.05 -19.71
C SER A 13 0.56 -10.54 -19.60
N ALA A 14 1.60 -10.06 -20.27
CA ALA A 14 1.99 -8.67 -20.29
C ALA A 14 0.98 -7.83 -21.06
N GLU A 15 0.51 -8.31 -22.21
CA GLU A 15 -0.52 -7.64 -23.03
C GLU A 15 -1.84 -7.48 -22.26
N ALA A 16 -2.32 -8.54 -21.61
CA ALA A 16 -3.53 -8.49 -20.80
C ALA A 16 -3.43 -7.48 -19.65
N LYS A 17 -2.31 -7.52 -18.91
CA LYS A 17 -2.04 -6.55 -17.82
C LYS A 17 -1.87 -5.12 -18.36
N ALA A 18 -1.23 -4.96 -19.51
CA ALA A 18 -1.04 -3.66 -20.16
C ALA A 18 -2.39 -3.05 -20.56
N ALA A 19 -3.30 -3.82 -21.16
CA ALA A 19 -4.64 -3.36 -21.51
C ALA A 19 -5.41 -2.85 -20.28
N GLN A 20 -5.45 -3.63 -19.19
CA GLN A 20 -6.12 -3.23 -17.95
C GLN A 20 -5.45 -2.00 -17.30
N ASN A 21 -4.11 -1.92 -17.33
CA ASN A 21 -3.41 -0.78 -16.75
C ASN A 21 -3.56 0.49 -17.59
N ARG A 22 -3.70 0.38 -18.92
CA ARG A 22 -3.99 1.51 -19.80
C ARG A 22 -5.32 2.16 -19.45
N THR A 23 -6.38 1.36 -19.31
CA THR A 23 -7.72 1.89 -18.94
C THR A 23 -7.70 2.55 -17.57
N ARG A 24 -7.12 1.88 -16.56
CA ARG A 24 -7.00 2.44 -15.20
C ARG A 24 -6.18 3.73 -15.17
N ARG A 25 -5.06 3.79 -15.90
CA ARG A 25 -4.23 5.00 -16.01
C ARG A 25 -5.00 6.16 -16.67
N TYR A 26 -5.79 5.87 -17.69
CA TYR A 26 -6.63 6.87 -18.34
C TYR A 26 -7.68 7.43 -17.37
N LEU A 27 -8.39 6.56 -16.65
CA LEU A 27 -9.39 6.97 -15.65
C LEU A 27 -8.78 7.86 -14.56
N ILE A 28 -7.61 7.49 -14.04
CA ILE A 28 -6.89 8.30 -13.05
C ILE A 28 -6.48 9.64 -13.66
N LYS A 29 -6.00 9.66 -14.90
CA LYS A 29 -5.60 10.89 -15.58
C LYS A 29 -6.80 11.83 -15.79
N ALA A 30 -7.96 11.28 -16.17
CA ALA A 30 -9.19 12.06 -16.30
C ALA A 30 -9.63 12.64 -14.95
N ALA A 31 -9.65 11.82 -13.90
CA ALA A 31 -10.03 12.23 -12.55
C ALA A 31 -9.10 13.28 -11.93
N THR A 32 -7.85 13.38 -12.37
CA THR A 32 -6.86 14.32 -11.82
C THR A 32 -6.71 15.63 -12.60
N LYS A 33 -7.25 15.70 -13.83
CA LYS A 33 -7.16 16.90 -14.68
C LYS A 33 -8.05 18.04 -14.21
N ASN A 34 -9.35 17.79 -14.07
CA ASN A 34 -10.35 18.80 -13.73
C ASN A 34 -10.96 18.50 -12.36
N VAL A 35 -10.20 18.75 -11.29
CA VAL A 35 -10.68 18.51 -9.93
C VAL A 35 -11.40 19.74 -9.39
N THR A 36 -12.65 19.52 -8.98
CA THR A 36 -13.49 20.43 -8.20
C THR A 36 -13.55 19.95 -6.74
N PRO A 37 -13.96 20.78 -5.78
CA PRO A 37 -14.13 20.36 -4.38
C PRO A 37 -14.99 19.09 -4.24
N ASP A 38 -16.05 18.95 -5.03
CA ASP A 38 -16.97 17.80 -4.96
C ASP A 38 -16.37 16.52 -5.54
N THR A 39 -15.49 16.64 -6.53
CA THR A 39 -14.88 15.49 -7.21
C THR A 39 -13.56 15.05 -6.57
N LEU A 40 -12.98 15.88 -5.70
CA LEU A 40 -11.78 15.59 -4.93
C LEU A 40 -11.82 14.24 -4.18
N PRO A 41 -12.85 13.91 -3.37
CA PRO A 41 -12.86 12.64 -2.62
C PRO A 41 -12.85 11.42 -3.55
N LYS A 42 -13.53 11.50 -4.70
CA LYS A 42 -13.54 10.46 -5.73
C LYS A 42 -12.15 10.30 -6.36
N ALA A 43 -11.49 11.42 -6.69
CA ALA A 43 -10.13 11.41 -7.25
C ALA A 43 -9.09 10.83 -6.27
N VAL A 44 -9.17 11.20 -4.98
CA VAL A 44 -8.31 10.65 -3.91
C VAL A 44 -8.51 9.14 -3.76
N SER A 45 -9.76 8.68 -3.74
CA SER A 45 -10.10 7.26 -3.67
C SER A 45 -9.56 6.46 -4.85
N LEU A 46 -9.61 7.02 -6.07
CA LEU A 46 -9.04 6.39 -7.26
C LEU A 46 -7.51 6.30 -7.19
N ILE A 47 -6.83 7.33 -6.67
CA ILE A 47 -5.38 7.32 -6.46
C ILE A 47 -4.98 6.21 -5.48
N ASP A 48 -5.72 6.04 -4.39
CA ASP A 48 -5.42 5.01 -3.39
C ASP A 48 -5.72 3.60 -3.92
N LYS A 49 -6.79 3.42 -4.70
CA LYS A 49 -7.04 2.17 -5.44
C LYS A 49 -5.91 1.84 -6.42
N ALA A 50 -5.32 2.85 -7.06
CA ALA A 50 -4.18 2.66 -7.96
C ALA A 50 -2.92 2.10 -7.27
N VAL A 51 -2.75 2.38 -5.98
CA VAL A 51 -1.68 1.77 -5.16
C VAL A 51 -1.98 0.29 -4.91
N LYS A 52 -3.22 -0.05 -4.55
CA LYS A 52 -3.66 -1.45 -4.37
C LYS A 52 -3.52 -2.26 -5.66
N TRP A 53 -3.75 -1.65 -6.82
CA TRP A 53 -3.55 -2.28 -8.12
C TRP A 53 -2.09 -2.32 -8.60
N GLY A 54 -1.14 -1.78 -7.83
CA GLY A 54 0.28 -1.76 -8.20
C GLY A 54 0.62 -0.82 -9.36
N ILE A 55 -0.25 0.13 -9.71
CA ILE A 55 0.00 1.10 -10.78
C ILE A 55 0.94 2.21 -10.29
N PHE A 56 0.80 2.62 -9.03
CA PHE A 56 1.63 3.63 -8.38
C PHE A 56 2.26 3.11 -7.10
N HIS A 57 3.47 3.59 -6.82
CA HIS A 57 4.06 3.46 -5.49
C HIS A 57 3.37 4.40 -4.49
N LYS A 58 3.39 4.05 -3.20
CA LYS A 58 2.83 4.85 -2.09
C LYS A 58 3.30 6.31 -2.11
N ASN A 59 4.58 6.54 -2.41
CA ASN A 59 5.13 7.90 -2.47
C ASN A 59 4.55 8.70 -3.63
N LYS A 60 4.30 8.06 -4.78
CA LYS A 60 3.69 8.73 -5.93
C LYS A 60 2.25 9.11 -5.62
N ALA A 61 1.48 8.22 -4.98
CA ALA A 61 0.14 8.52 -4.51
C ALA A 61 0.13 9.68 -3.51
N ALA A 62 1.02 9.67 -2.51
CA ALA A 62 1.15 10.77 -1.54
C ALA A 62 1.46 12.12 -2.22
N ARG A 63 2.40 12.14 -3.19
CA ARG A 63 2.72 13.33 -3.98
C ARG A 63 1.51 13.84 -4.77
N LEU A 64 0.77 12.94 -5.41
CA LEU A 64 -0.43 13.30 -6.18
C LEU A 64 -1.52 13.88 -5.26
N LYS A 65 -1.79 13.25 -4.11
CA LYS A 65 -2.76 13.78 -3.13
C LYS A 65 -2.37 15.17 -2.64
N SER A 66 -1.11 15.37 -2.26
CA SER A 66 -0.59 16.69 -1.85
C SER A 66 -0.74 17.73 -2.95
N ALA A 67 -0.42 17.38 -4.20
CA ALA A 67 -0.53 18.30 -5.33
C ALA A 67 -1.98 18.70 -5.60
N LEU A 68 -2.94 17.77 -5.51
CA LEU A 68 -4.36 18.07 -5.69
C LEU A 68 -4.89 19.03 -4.62
N SER A 69 -4.59 18.77 -3.35
CA SER A 69 -5.00 19.65 -2.25
C SER A 69 -4.45 21.06 -2.44
N LYS A 70 -3.16 21.19 -2.79
CA LYS A 70 -2.52 22.48 -3.05
C LYS A 70 -3.16 23.25 -4.20
N LYS A 71 -3.54 22.56 -5.28
CA LYS A 71 -4.20 23.19 -6.44
C LYS A 71 -5.57 23.78 -6.07
N ILE A 72 -6.34 23.08 -5.24
CA ILE A 72 -7.66 23.57 -4.80
C ILE A 72 -7.49 24.73 -3.83
N THR A 73 -6.58 24.63 -2.86
CA THR A 73 -6.34 25.73 -1.91
C THR A 73 -5.80 26.98 -2.61
N ALA A 74 -4.93 26.80 -3.62
CA ALA A 74 -4.42 27.92 -4.42
C ALA A 74 -5.54 28.58 -5.25
N LYS A 75 -6.48 27.79 -5.80
CA LYS A 75 -7.66 28.33 -6.47
C LYS A 75 -8.65 29.02 -5.52
N ALA A 76 -8.72 28.56 -4.27
CA ALA A 76 -9.66 29.09 -3.27
C ALA A 76 -9.14 30.33 -2.52
N GLY A 77 -7.92 30.81 -2.79
CA GLY A 77 -7.38 32.04 -2.18
C GLY A 77 -7.22 32.01 -0.66
N VAL A 78 -7.33 30.83 -0.01
CA VAL A 78 -7.30 30.73 1.45
C VAL A 78 -5.84 30.71 1.92
N THR A 79 -5.39 31.85 2.43
CA THR A 79 -4.15 32.00 3.19
C THR A 79 -4.21 31.15 4.46
N LYS A 80 -3.14 30.42 4.74
CA LYS A 80 -3.10 29.49 5.87
C LYS A 80 -3.16 30.22 7.20
N ILE A 81 -4.16 29.88 8.01
CA ILE A 81 -4.05 29.95 9.47
C ILE A 81 -2.92 28.98 9.85
N GLY A 82 -1.90 29.50 10.52
CA GLY A 82 -0.70 28.77 10.90
C GLY A 82 -1.01 27.50 11.68
N THR A 83 -0.36 26.41 11.32
CA THR A 83 -0.28 25.24 12.20
C THR A 83 0.67 25.59 13.33
N ALA A 84 0.11 25.99 14.46
CA ALA A 84 0.83 26.08 15.71
C ALA A 84 1.39 24.69 16.06
N LYS A 85 2.73 24.62 16.11
CA LYS A 85 3.55 23.86 17.05
C LYS A 85 2.90 22.66 17.75
N ALA A 86 3.36 21.46 17.38
CA ALA A 86 3.55 20.36 18.32
C ALA A 86 4.90 19.69 18.03
N ALA A 87 5.96 20.27 18.60
CA ALA A 87 7.20 19.56 18.88
C ALA A 87 7.00 18.80 20.20
N THR A 88 7.19 17.48 20.16
CA THR A 88 7.48 16.49 21.24
C THR A 88 7.09 15.13 20.63
N SER A 89 7.97 14.20 20.31
CA SER A 89 8.93 13.55 21.21
C SER A 89 10.01 12.83 20.39
N ALA A 90 11.27 13.19 20.68
CA ALA A 90 12.44 12.38 20.37
C ALA A 90 13.09 11.98 21.71
N LYS A 91 12.87 10.72 22.13
CA LYS A 91 13.69 9.92 23.07
C LYS A 91 13.00 8.53 23.12
N SER A 92 13.61 7.41 22.76
CA SER A 92 14.86 6.87 23.28
C SER A 92 15.61 6.01 22.24
N SER A 93 16.72 6.55 21.73
CA SER A 93 17.86 5.76 21.28
C SER A 93 19.04 6.15 22.17
N ALA A 94 19.14 5.51 23.34
CA ALA A 94 20.32 5.60 24.19
C ALA A 94 21.09 4.29 24.03
N ALA A 95 22.05 4.29 23.11
CA ALA A 95 23.18 3.40 23.16
C ALA A 95 23.99 3.73 24.42
N LYS A 96 24.20 2.74 25.30
CA LYS A 96 25.31 2.76 26.24
C LYS A 96 26.20 1.54 25.96
N ALA A 97 27.47 1.85 25.79
CA ALA A 97 28.53 1.00 25.30
C ALA A 97 28.98 -0.08 26.30
N VAL A 98 29.24 -1.28 25.76
CA VAL A 98 30.50 -2.06 25.89
C VAL A 98 30.81 -2.88 27.18
N LYS A 99 30.93 -4.20 26.92
CA LYS A 99 31.77 -5.28 27.52
C LYS A 99 31.60 -5.70 28.99
N LYS A 100 31.15 -6.95 29.14
CA LYS A 100 31.77 -8.05 29.94
C LYS A 100 31.30 -9.39 29.33
N THR A 101 32.14 -9.99 28.49
CA THR A 101 32.89 -11.24 28.74
C THR A 101 32.04 -12.51 28.88
N SER A 102 32.25 -13.37 27.88
CA SER A 102 31.90 -14.79 27.74
C SER A 102 32.06 -15.64 29.01
N VAL A 103 31.05 -16.45 29.32
CA VAL A 103 31.25 -17.81 29.87
C VAL A 103 30.23 -18.75 29.24
N LYS A 104 30.74 -19.79 28.55
CA LYS A 104 30.01 -20.97 28.10
C LYS A 104 29.57 -21.80 29.31
N LYS A 105 28.30 -22.23 29.38
CA LYS A 105 27.87 -23.51 29.96
C LYS A 105 26.43 -23.79 29.52
N ALA A 106 26.26 -24.61 28.48
CA ALA A 106 25.98 -26.04 28.57
C ALA A 106 24.53 -26.38 28.99
N THR A 107 23.87 -27.08 28.06
CA THR A 107 23.05 -28.29 28.29
C THR A 107 21.58 -28.17 28.71
N VAL A 108 20.77 -28.88 27.90
CA VAL A 108 19.46 -29.54 28.16
C VAL A 108 18.23 -28.66 28.39
N LYS A 109 17.27 -28.67 27.45
CA LYS A 109 16.09 -29.55 27.52
C LYS A 109 15.15 -29.36 26.31
N LYS A 110 14.86 -30.52 25.74
CA LYS A 110 13.89 -30.90 24.71
C LYS A 110 12.47 -30.88 25.31
N VAL A 111 11.53 -30.16 24.66
CA VAL A 111 10.07 -30.39 24.72
C VAL A 111 9.52 -29.88 23.37
N VAL A 112 9.47 -30.67 22.30
CA VAL A 112 8.33 -31.52 21.87
C VAL A 112 6.96 -30.88 22.15
N ALA A 113 6.37 -30.27 21.11
CA ALA A 113 4.92 -30.28 20.93
C ALA A 113 4.60 -30.27 19.43
N LYS A 114 4.09 -31.40 18.96
CA LYS A 114 3.61 -31.68 17.62
C LYS A 114 2.13 -31.26 17.56
N LYS A 115 1.75 -30.55 16.49
CA LYS A 115 0.40 -30.33 15.90
C LYS A 115 -0.45 -31.64 15.91
N PRO A 116 -1.80 -31.69 15.66
CA PRO A 116 -2.67 -30.72 14.96
C PRO A 116 -4.18 -30.70 15.35
N SER A 117 -4.97 -29.99 14.55
CA SER A 117 -6.31 -30.40 14.03
C SER A 117 -7.50 -29.49 14.36
N ALA A 118 -8.34 -29.36 13.33
CA ALA A 118 -9.47 -28.46 13.18
C ALA A 118 -10.77 -29.02 13.79
N THR A 119 -11.75 -28.14 14.01
CA THR A 119 -13.17 -28.51 13.93
C THR A 119 -13.96 -27.42 13.21
N ALA A 120 -14.54 -27.84 12.09
CA ALA A 120 -15.54 -27.14 11.31
C ALA A 120 -16.95 -27.39 11.85
N LYS A 121 -17.88 -26.46 11.58
CA LYS A 121 -19.36 -26.57 11.40
C LYS A 121 -19.93 -25.14 11.58
N ALA A 122 -20.93 -24.62 10.86
CA ALA A 122 -21.99 -25.27 10.09
C ALA A 122 -22.49 -24.37 8.94
N VAL A 123 -23.06 -25.06 7.95
CA VAL A 123 -23.74 -24.61 6.75
C VAL A 123 -25.15 -24.10 7.08
N LYS A 124 -25.62 -23.03 6.41
CA LYS A 124 -27.02 -22.96 5.94
C LYS A 124 -27.11 -22.19 4.62
N LYS A 125 -27.23 -22.96 3.55
CA LYS A 125 -27.58 -22.54 2.19
C LYS A 125 -29.06 -22.82 2.05
N THR A 126 -29.90 -21.80 1.92
CA THR A 126 -31.31 -21.96 1.57
C THR A 126 -31.53 -21.51 0.13
N THR A 127 -32.05 -22.46 -0.64
CA THR A 127 -32.44 -22.43 -2.03
C THR A 127 -33.76 -21.69 -2.25
N LYS A 128 -33.81 -20.95 -3.36
CA LYS A 128 -34.89 -20.88 -4.38
C LYS A 128 -36.35 -20.80 -3.88
N LYS A 129 -37.01 -19.69 -4.24
CA LYS A 129 -38.39 -19.69 -4.74
C LYS A 129 -38.41 -18.80 -5.97
#